data_AF-A0A914QSJ5-F1
#
_entry.id   AF-A0A914QSJ5-F1
#
_cell.length_a   1.000
_cell.length_b   1.000
_cell.length_c   1.000
_cell.angle_alpha   90.00
_cell.angle_beta   90.00
_cell.angle_gamma   90.00
#
_symmetry.space_group_name_H-M   'P 1'
#
loop_
_entity.id
_entity.type
_entity.pdbx_description
1 polymer ?
#
loop_
_entity_poly.entity_id
_entity_poly.type
_entity_poly.pdbx_seq_one_letter_code
_entity_poly.pdbx_strand_id
1 'polypeptide(L)'
;MNAPAANSEEAFERFKADNNIELLDLPYKFNQAADNDVRQKKPWREDPNYFDKVKVSTLALLKMVTHARSGGDLEIMGMLQGRVEAHTFYVVDVFALPVEGWLLNFTFVHGIF
;
A
#
# COMPACT_ATOMS: atom_id res chain seq x y z
N MET A 1 -13.14 -23.93 -12.09
CA MET A 1 -11.78 -24.11 -11.54
C MET A 1 -10.80 -23.74 -12.64
N ASN A 2 -10.12 -22.60 -12.53
CA ASN A 2 -9.17 -22.15 -13.56
C ASN A 2 -7.87 -22.94 -13.43
N ALA A 3 -7.37 -23.44 -14.57
CA ALA A 3 -6.16 -24.25 -14.65
C ALA A 3 -4.92 -23.52 -14.06
N PRO A 4 -3.92 -24.26 -13.53
CA PRO A 4 -2.66 -23.66 -13.14
C PRO A 4 -2.00 -23.01 -14.36
N ALA A 5 -1.51 -21.77 -14.22
CA ALA A 5 -0.81 -21.07 -15.30
C ALA A 5 0.45 -21.82 -15.72
N ALA A 6 0.73 -21.91 -17.03
CA ALA A 6 1.80 -22.75 -17.55
C ALA A 6 3.21 -22.14 -17.34
N ASN A 7 3.28 -20.82 -17.08
CA ASN A 7 4.50 -20.09 -16.80
C ASN A 7 4.24 -18.86 -15.89
N SER A 8 5.30 -18.23 -15.39
CA SER A 8 5.22 -17.09 -14.47
C SER A 8 4.62 -15.82 -15.08
N GLU A 9 4.74 -15.64 -16.40
CA GLU A 9 4.22 -14.47 -17.10
C GLU A 9 2.69 -14.52 -17.18
N GLU A 10 2.13 -15.66 -17.60
CA GLU A 10 0.69 -15.91 -17.57
C GLU A 10 0.11 -15.79 -16.15
N ALA A 11 0.83 -16.28 -15.14
CA ALA A 11 0.42 -16.14 -13.75
C ALA A 11 0.36 -14.67 -13.31
N PHE A 12 1.33 -13.85 -13.75
CA PHE A 12 1.38 -12.43 -13.43
C PHE A 12 0.29 -11.63 -14.18
N GLU A 13 0.02 -11.94 -15.45
CA GLU A 13 -1.10 -11.34 -16.18
C GLU A 13 -2.44 -11.67 -15.52
N ARG A 14 -2.63 -12.92 -15.10
CA ARG A 14 -3.83 -13.31 -14.35
C ARG A 14 -3.93 -12.58 -13.02
N PHE A 15 -2.82 -12.45 -12.28
CA PHE A 15 -2.80 -11.69 -11.04
C PHE A 15 -3.22 -10.22 -11.25
N LYS A 16 -2.74 -9.57 -12.33
CA LYS A 16 -3.15 -8.21 -12.67
C LYS A 16 -4.65 -8.13 -12.98
N ALA A 17 -5.17 -9.07 -13.76
CA ALA A 17 -6.59 -9.11 -14.12
C ALA A 17 -7.48 -9.37 -12.89
N ASP A 18 -7.13 -10.35 -12.05
CA ASP A 18 -7.88 -10.74 -10.85
C ASP A 18 -7.93 -9.62 -9.80
N ASN A 19 -6.93 -8.73 -9.78
CA ASN A 19 -6.85 -7.60 -8.85
C ASN A 19 -7.19 -6.24 -9.51
N ASN A 20 -7.72 -6.25 -10.74
CA ASN A 20 -8.07 -5.04 -11.50
C ASN A 20 -6.94 -3.99 -11.51
N ILE A 21 -5.69 -4.43 -11.67
CA ILE A 21 -4.53 -3.54 -11.63
C ILE A 21 -4.52 -2.66 -12.88
N GLU A 22 -4.59 -1.35 -12.65
CA GLU A 22 -4.52 -0.34 -13.69
C GLU A 22 -3.11 0.24 -13.81
N LEU A 23 -2.65 0.44 -15.05
CA LEU A 23 -1.41 1.15 -15.30
C LEU A 23 -1.66 2.65 -15.13
N LEU A 24 -1.17 3.20 -14.03
CA LEU A 24 -1.31 4.60 -13.71
C LEU A 24 0.07 5.25 -13.63
N ASP A 25 0.26 6.35 -14.35
CA ASP A 25 1.50 7.13 -14.36
C ASP A 25 1.64 8.04 -13.12
N LEU A 26 1.20 7.54 -11.97
CA LEU A 26 1.07 8.26 -10.70
C LEU A 26 2.38 8.44 -9.93
N PRO A 27 3.36 7.51 -9.92
CA PRO A 27 4.59 7.71 -9.15
C PRO A 27 5.39 8.95 -9.61
N TYR A 28 5.30 9.31 -10.89
CA TYR A 28 6.14 10.32 -11.52
C TYR A 28 5.52 11.74 -11.52
N LYS A 29 4.20 11.86 -11.44
CA LYS A 29 3.51 13.15 -11.32
C LYS A 29 3.35 13.53 -9.86
N PHE A 30 4.41 14.04 -9.25
CA PHE A 30 4.38 14.51 -7.86
C PHE A 30 4.31 16.04 -7.80
N ASN A 31 3.18 16.56 -7.29
CA ASN A 31 3.06 17.98 -6.96
C ASN A 31 3.50 18.21 -5.51
N GLN A 32 4.78 18.54 -5.34
CA GLN A 32 5.38 18.77 -4.03
C GLN A 32 4.73 19.93 -3.26
N ALA A 33 4.27 20.97 -3.95
CA ALA A 33 3.63 22.11 -3.29
C ALA A 33 2.29 21.72 -2.67
N ALA A 34 1.48 20.93 -3.38
CA ALA A 34 0.19 20.44 -2.89
C ALA A 34 0.35 19.46 -1.71
N ASP A 35 1.31 18.53 -1.80
CA ASP A 35 1.61 17.59 -0.71
C ASP A 35 2.08 18.34 0.55
N ASN A 36 2.95 19.35 0.41
CA ASN A 36 3.40 20.17 1.53
C ASN A 36 2.25 20.95 2.20
N ASP A 37 1.34 21.52 1.42
CA ASP A 37 0.18 22.26 1.95
C ASP A 37 -0.74 21.33 2.77
N VAL A 38 -1.04 20.14 2.24
CA VAL A 38 -1.84 19.13 2.93
C VAL A 38 -1.16 18.65 4.22
N ARG A 39 0.17 18.44 4.19
CA ARG A 39 0.97 18.05 5.37
C ARG A 39 1.01 19.13 6.45
N GLN A 40 1.00 20.39 6.07
CA GLN A 40 0.97 21.50 7.02
C GLN A 40 -0.41 21.66 7.65
N LYS A 41 -1.47 21.62 6.83
CA LYS A 41 -2.86 21.79 7.30
C LYS A 41 -3.36 20.61 8.13
N LYS A 42 -2.90 19.39 7.85
CA LYS A 42 -3.31 18.15 8.54
C LYS A 42 -4.84 18.04 8.71
N PRO A 43 -5.63 18.16 7.62
CA PRO A 43 -7.09 18.22 7.68
C PRO A 43 -7.75 16.98 8.31
N TRP A 44 -7.08 15.83 8.27
CA TRP A 44 -7.50 14.60 8.97
C TRP A 44 -7.55 14.73 10.51
N ARG A 45 -7.00 15.80 11.09
CA ARG A 45 -7.18 16.11 12.51
C ARG A 45 -8.55 16.70 12.84
N GLU A 46 -9.18 17.33 11.86
CA GLU A 46 -10.49 17.96 12.00
C GLU A 46 -11.61 17.02 11.53
N ASP A 47 -11.37 16.26 10.46
CA ASP A 47 -12.29 15.27 9.93
C ASP A 47 -11.69 13.85 10.00
N PRO A 48 -12.18 12.97 10.89
CA PRO A 48 -11.75 11.57 10.95
C PRO A 48 -11.98 10.79 9.66
N ASN A 49 -12.90 11.23 8.79
CA ASN A 49 -13.23 10.59 7.51
C ASN A 49 -12.58 11.28 6.31
N TYR A 50 -11.58 12.15 6.53
CA TYR A 50 -10.93 12.90 5.47
C TYR A 50 -10.36 12.02 4.34
N PHE A 51 -9.85 10.83 4.67
CA PHE A 51 -9.35 9.88 3.69
C PHE A 51 -10.46 8.92 3.23
N ASP A 52 -10.85 9.02 1.96
CA ASP A 52 -11.89 8.19 1.37
C ASP A 52 -11.35 7.11 0.41
N LYS A 53 -10.08 7.24 -0.02
CA LYS A 53 -9.47 6.40 -1.04
C LYS A 53 -8.06 6.00 -0.65
N VAL A 54 -7.73 4.76 -0.98
CA VAL A 54 -6.37 4.21 -0.88
C VAL A 54 -5.98 3.64 -2.23
N LYS A 55 -4.80 4.01 -2.72
CA LYS A 55 -4.20 3.44 -3.93
C LYS A 55 -2.89 2.76 -3.56
N VAL A 56 -2.77 1.47 -3.89
CA VAL A 56 -1.61 0.66 -3.55
C VAL A 56 -0.87 0.29 -4.82
N SER A 57 0.45 0.50 -4.84
CA SER A 57 1.27 0.06 -5.97
C SER A 57 1.29 -1.46 -6.08
N THR A 58 1.39 -1.98 -7.31
CA THR A 58 1.50 -3.43 -7.55
C THR A 58 2.69 -4.04 -6.82
N LEU A 59 3.80 -3.30 -6.73
CA LEU A 59 5.00 -3.72 -5.99
C LEU A 59 4.71 -3.86 -4.49
N ALA A 60 4.08 -2.86 -3.88
CA ALA A 60 3.67 -2.87 -2.49
C ALA A 60 2.74 -4.07 -2.20
N LEU A 61 1.72 -4.27 -3.04
CA LEU A 61 0.78 -5.37 -2.91
C LEU A 61 1.49 -6.73 -2.94
N LEU A 62 2.39 -6.93 -3.91
CA LEU A 62 3.14 -8.18 -4.04
C LEU A 62 4.03 -8.46 -2.82
N LYS A 63 4.71 -7.44 -2.30
CA LYS A 63 5.53 -7.54 -1.09
C LYS A 63 4.67 -7.88 0.14
N MET A 64 3.50 -7.25 0.31
CA MET A 64 2.57 -7.57 1.40
C MET A 64 2.09 -9.02 1.34
N VAL A 65 1.64 -9.49 0.17
CA VAL A 65 1.13 -10.86 0.00
C VAL A 65 2.25 -11.89 0.21
N THR A 66 3.46 -11.59 -0.26
CA THR A 66 4.63 -12.47 -0.05
C THR A 66 5.00 -12.56 1.43
N HIS A 67 5.03 -11.43 2.12
CA HIS A 67 5.28 -11.37 3.56
C HIS A 67 4.21 -12.12 4.36
N ALA A 68 2.93 -11.87 4.04
CA ALA A 68 1.79 -12.55 4.67
C ALA A 68 1.87 -14.07 4.49
N ARG A 69 2.19 -14.53 3.28
CA ARG A 69 2.37 -15.96 3.00
C ARG A 69 3.54 -16.56 3.80
N SER A 70 4.62 -15.81 4.00
CA SER A 70 5.77 -16.28 4.79
C SER A 70 5.49 -16.37 6.29
N GLY A 71 4.51 -15.61 6.79
CA GLY A 71 4.08 -15.64 8.19
C GLY A 71 3.27 -16.89 8.59
N GLY A 72 2.77 -17.66 7.62
CA GLY A 72 1.94 -18.84 7.90
C GLY A 72 0.65 -18.46 8.63
N ASP A 73 0.44 -19.06 9.80
CA ASP A 73 -0.74 -18.82 10.65
C ASP A 73 -0.53 -17.69 11.67
N LEU A 74 0.63 -17.03 11.65
CA LEU A 74 0.95 -15.95 12.58
C LEU A 74 0.51 -14.59 12.02
N GLU A 75 0.11 -13.71 12.92
CA GLU A 75 -0.07 -12.30 12.59
C GLU A 75 1.27 -11.67 12.21
N ILE A 76 1.30 -11.00 11.06
CA ILE A 76 2.48 -10.30 10.56
C ILE A 76 2.28 -8.79 10.61
N MET A 77 3.38 -8.06 10.67
CA MET A 77 3.37 -6.60 10.62
C MET A 77 4.34 -6.06 9.58
N GLY A 78 4.04 -4.86 9.11
CA GLY A 78 4.84 -4.13 8.14
C GLY A 78 4.62 -2.63 8.23
N MET A 79 5.53 -1.88 7.61
CA MET A 79 5.49 -0.44 7.45
C MET A 79 5.13 -0.11 6.00
N LEU A 80 4.27 0.89 5.80
CA LEU A 80 3.93 1.40 4.48
C LEU A 80 4.73 2.69 4.22
N GLN A 81 5.14 2.90 2.97
CA GLN A 81 5.76 4.13 2.53
C GLN A 81 4.90 4.73 1.43
N GLY A 82 4.59 6.02 1.55
CA GLY A 82 3.58 6.63 0.71
C GLY A 82 3.53 8.14 0.79
N ARG A 83 2.47 8.69 0.20
CA ARG A 83 2.15 10.12 0.24
C ARG A 83 0.64 10.33 0.27
N VAL A 84 0.22 11.56 0.56
CA VAL A 84 -1.17 11.98 0.48
C VAL A 84 -1.33 12.95 -0.67
N GLU A 85 -2.44 12.83 -1.39
CA GLU A 85 -2.88 13.84 -2.33
C GLU A 85 -4.39 14.03 -2.16
N ALA A 86 -4.80 15.21 -1.70
CA ALA A 86 -6.17 15.50 -1.29
C ALA A 86 -6.71 14.41 -0.34
N HIS A 87 -7.81 13.74 -0.70
CA HIS A 87 -8.48 12.69 0.09
C HIS A 87 -7.93 11.28 -0.15
N THR A 88 -6.92 11.13 -1.01
CA THR A 88 -6.37 9.82 -1.38
C THR A 88 -5.01 9.57 -0.75
N PHE A 89 -4.88 8.40 -0.15
CA PHE A 89 -3.62 7.89 0.38
C PHE A 89 -2.96 6.94 -0.63
N TYR A 90 -1.71 7.21 -0.99
CA TYR A 90 -0.94 6.45 -1.97
C TYR A 90 0.14 5.61 -1.26
N VAL A 91 0.00 4.28 -1.26
CA VAL A 91 1.06 3.35 -0.85
C VAL A 91 1.97 3.10 -2.05
N VAL A 92 3.20 3.60 -1.97
CA VAL A 92 4.20 3.45 -3.02
C VAL A 92 5.05 2.19 -2.78
N ASP A 93 5.43 1.93 -1.53
CA ASP A 93 6.20 0.75 -1.15
C ASP A 93 5.87 0.27 0.26
N VAL A 94 6.32 -0.94 0.64
CA VAL A 94 6.13 -1.53 1.97
C VAL A 94 7.35 -2.32 2.42
N PHE A 95 7.51 -2.45 3.73
CA PHE A 95 8.60 -3.20 4.37
C PHE A 95 8.06 -4.10 5.47
N ALA A 96 8.53 -5.34 5.51
CA ALA A 96 8.27 -6.25 6.61
C ALA A 96 8.96 -5.75 7.89
N LEU A 97 8.25 -5.79 9.02
CA LEU A 97 8.85 -5.55 10.32
C LEU A 97 9.18 -6.89 10.99
N PRO A 98 10.34 -7.01 11.68
CA PRO A 98 10.70 -8.22 12.41
C PRO A 98 9.89 -8.27 13.70
N VAL A 99 8.68 -8.82 13.68
CA VAL A 99 7.89 -8.98 14.89
C VAL A 99 7.48 -10.43 15.08
N GLU A 100 7.87 -10.99 16.22
CA GLU A 100 7.18 -12.11 16.83
C GLU A 100 6.31 -11.57 17.97
N GLY A 101 5.00 -11.55 17.78
CA GLY A 101 4.05 -11.47 18.88
C GLY A 101 3.07 -10.27 18.90
N TRP A 102 1.77 -10.63 19.02
CA TRP A 102 0.58 -10.07 19.72
C TRP A 102 0.53 -8.66 20.36
N LEU A 103 1.63 -7.91 20.52
CA LEU A 103 1.59 -6.63 21.23
C LEU A 103 2.57 -5.64 20.58
N LEU A 104 2.05 -4.84 19.64
CA LEU A 104 2.04 -3.37 19.67
C LEU A 104 1.51 -2.83 18.33
N ASN A 105 0.47 -2.02 18.42
CA ASN A 105 -0.30 -1.53 17.28
C ASN A 105 0.50 -0.59 16.33
N PHE A 106 0.02 -0.59 15.09
CA PHE A 106 0.17 0.38 14.01
C PHE A 106 1.36 0.27 13.04
N THR A 107 0.98 -0.10 11.82
CA THR A 107 1.62 0.23 10.55
C THR A 107 1.90 1.74 10.45
N PHE A 108 3.18 2.11 10.39
CA PHE A 108 3.61 3.48 10.15
C PHE A 108 3.53 3.82 8.66
N VAL A 109 3.17 5.07 8.37
CA VAL A 109 3.42 5.70 7.07
C VAL A 109 4.42 6.81 7.28
N HIS A 110 5.64 6.60 6.82
CA HIS A 110 6.67 7.63 6.92
C HIS A 110 6.27 8.85 6.09
N GLY A 111 6.01 9.99 6.75
CA GLY A 111 5.75 11.29 6.10
C GLY A 111 4.36 11.88 6.27
N ILE A 112 3.44 11.27 7.04
CA ILE A 112 2.07 11.79 7.24
C ILE A 112 1.72 12.09 8.70
N PHE A 113 2.45 11.53 9.67
CA PHE A 113 2.28 11.81 11.10
C PHE A 113 3.58 12.26 11.74
#